data_AF-A0A9W8LYQ0-F1
#
_entry.id   AF-A0A9W8LYQ0-F1
#
_cell.length_a   1.000
_cell.length_b   1.000
_cell.length_c   1.000
_cell.angle_alpha   90.00
_cell.angle_beta   90.00
_cell.angle_gamma   90.00
#
_symmetry.space_group_name_H-M   'P 1'
#
loop_
_entity.id
_entity.type
_entity.pdbx_description
1 polymer ?
#
loop_
_entity_poly.entity_id
_entity_poly.type
_entity_poly.pdbx_seq_one_letter_code
_entity_poly.pdbx_strand_id
1 'polypeptide(L)'
;MAIRNIPRCAEKALRDIVTAENRWHGWSSDALPVANSLVNLILQQYSAQQPSVWHPSLTFMFPDLPAKYEEANVDISKQTLAKLCEIVGKMSVQCANIKAAVKELSSLSQQAEDSRGSAEPKLLYFTLKQYAELAHGAYKLYESATAMRVEYVSDLGAIVRGLAGESATFPPDAFDSDKHFVKLLNWESSPGLKDGRLEISDHPIILTLQDFDELIRSE
;
A
#
# COMPACT_ATOMS: atom_id res chain seq x y z
N MET A 1 13.79 -29.33 23.91
CA MET A 1 14.58 -29.75 22.72
C MET A 1 14.23 -28.92 21.45
N ALA A 2 13.87 -27.63 21.58
CA ALA A 2 13.31 -26.83 20.48
C ALA A 2 14.12 -25.57 20.09
N ILE A 3 15.21 -25.28 20.80
CA ILE A 3 15.76 -23.90 20.85
C ILE A 3 16.82 -23.60 19.77
N ARG A 4 17.43 -24.65 19.17
CA ARG A 4 18.51 -24.54 18.16
C ARG A 4 18.11 -23.89 16.82
N ASN A 5 16.84 -23.56 16.59
CA ASN A 5 16.38 -22.98 15.33
C ASN A 5 15.86 -21.54 15.44
N ILE A 6 15.81 -20.96 16.64
CA ILE A 6 15.26 -19.60 16.84
C ILE A 6 15.98 -18.55 15.97
N PRO A 7 17.34 -18.49 15.94
CA PRO A 7 18.04 -17.50 15.11
C PRO A 7 17.74 -17.65 13.61
N ARG A 8 17.72 -18.90 13.12
CA ARG A 8 17.44 -19.20 11.70
C ARG A 8 16.00 -18.84 11.30
N CYS A 9 15.02 -19.11 12.19
CA CYS A 9 13.64 -18.74 11.93
C CYS A 9 13.45 -17.23 11.97
N ALA A 10 14.11 -16.53 12.90
CA ALA A 10 14.07 -15.07 12.97
C ALA A 10 14.69 -14.42 11.75
N GLU A 11 15.85 -14.91 11.29
CA GLU A 11 16.50 -14.44 10.07
C GLU A 11 15.58 -14.59 8.86
N LYS A 12 14.93 -15.75 8.73
CA LYS A 12 13.95 -16.00 7.66
C LYS A 12 12.80 -14.99 7.73
N ALA A 13 12.20 -14.80 8.90
CA ALA A 13 11.08 -13.87 9.05
C ALA A 13 11.48 -12.42 8.73
N LEU A 14 12.68 -11.98 9.13
CA LEU A 14 13.21 -10.67 8.75
C LEU A 14 13.41 -10.54 7.24
N ARG A 15 13.98 -11.55 6.58
CA ARG A 15 14.11 -11.55 5.10
C ARG A 15 12.76 -11.53 4.40
N ASP A 16 11.77 -12.23 4.94
CA ASP A 16 10.40 -12.25 4.40
C ASP A 16 9.75 -10.86 4.52
N ILE A 17 9.96 -10.14 5.63
CA ILE A 17 9.51 -8.75 5.80
C ILE A 17 10.16 -7.85 4.76
N VAL A 18 11.49 -7.86 4.63
CA VAL A 18 12.23 -7.02 3.67
C VAL A 18 11.80 -7.31 2.24
N THR A 19 11.61 -8.58 1.89
CA THR A 19 11.18 -8.97 0.55
C THR A 19 9.77 -8.50 0.25
N ALA A 20 8.84 -8.67 1.20
CA ALA A 20 7.46 -8.24 1.06
C ALA A 20 7.36 -6.70 0.97
N GLU A 21 8.14 -5.99 1.79
CA GLU A 21 8.27 -4.54 1.74
C GLU A 21 8.75 -4.06 0.37
N ASN A 22 9.88 -4.58 -0.12
CA ASN A 22 10.46 -4.13 -1.40
C ASN A 22 9.47 -4.29 -2.55
N ARG A 23 8.71 -5.40 -2.54
CA ARG A 23 7.66 -5.62 -3.52
C ARG A 23 6.48 -4.67 -3.33
N TRP A 24 6.04 -4.43 -2.09
CA TRP A 24 4.99 -3.46 -1.77
C TRP A 24 5.35 -2.06 -2.27
N HIS A 25 6.60 -1.62 -2.09
CA HIS A 25 7.09 -0.34 -2.59
C HIS A 25 7.07 -0.26 -4.12
N GLY A 26 7.53 -1.31 -4.79
CA GLY A 26 7.46 -1.40 -6.26
C GLY A 26 6.02 -1.20 -6.75
N TRP A 27 5.07 -1.93 -6.16
CA TRP A 27 3.65 -1.77 -6.51
C TRP A 27 3.05 -0.44 -6.11
N SER A 28 3.48 0.14 -4.98
CA SER A 28 3.05 1.48 -4.56
C SER A 28 3.45 2.54 -5.58
N SER A 29 4.68 2.45 -6.11
CA SER A 29 5.19 3.32 -7.16
C SER A 29 4.42 3.15 -8.48
N ASP A 30 4.05 1.91 -8.83
CA ASP A 30 3.28 1.62 -10.05
C ASP A 30 1.80 2.05 -9.93
N ALA A 31 1.22 1.99 -8.72
CA ALA A 31 -0.18 2.28 -8.49
C ALA A 31 -0.51 3.77 -8.64
N LEU A 32 0.39 4.66 -8.17
CA LEU A 32 0.13 6.09 -8.12
C LEU A 32 -0.11 6.71 -9.51
N PRO A 33 0.72 6.44 -10.55
CA PRO A 33 0.43 6.90 -11.91
C PRO A 33 -0.89 6.37 -12.47
N VAL A 34 -1.24 5.13 -12.15
CA VAL A 34 -2.51 4.51 -12.60
C VAL A 34 -3.71 5.19 -11.92
N ALA A 35 -3.62 5.45 -10.61
CA ALA A 35 -4.64 6.17 -9.86
C ALA A 35 -4.82 7.60 -10.38
N ASN A 36 -3.72 8.33 -10.60
CA ASN A 36 -3.76 9.68 -11.18
C ASN A 36 -4.37 9.67 -12.60
N SER A 37 -4.00 8.70 -13.43
CA SER A 37 -4.60 8.53 -14.77
C SER A 37 -6.11 8.31 -14.68
N LEU A 38 -6.58 7.48 -13.74
CA LEU A 38 -8.00 7.21 -13.54
C LEU A 38 -8.77 8.47 -13.09
N VAL A 39 -8.21 9.22 -12.14
CA VAL A 39 -8.79 10.50 -11.68
C VAL A 39 -8.93 11.46 -12.85
N ASN A 40 -7.89 11.60 -13.67
CA ASN A 40 -7.95 12.49 -14.83
C ASN A 40 -9.02 12.05 -15.84
N LEU A 41 -9.16 10.75 -16.09
CA LEU A 41 -10.24 10.22 -16.96
C LEU A 41 -11.63 10.55 -16.40
N ILE A 42 -11.84 10.37 -15.09
CA ILE A 42 -13.09 10.71 -14.40
C ILE A 42 -13.41 12.20 -14.55
N LEU A 43 -12.43 13.08 -14.28
CA LEU A 43 -12.61 14.53 -14.37
C LEU A 43 -12.85 14.99 -15.82
N GLN A 44 -12.17 14.39 -16.79
CA GLN A 44 -12.38 14.65 -18.21
C GLN A 44 -13.78 14.23 -18.64
N GLN A 45 -14.23 13.05 -18.21
CA GLN A 45 -15.57 12.57 -18.51
C GLN A 45 -16.65 13.47 -17.91
N TYR A 46 -16.49 13.88 -16.64
CA TYR A 46 -17.39 14.84 -16.01
C TYR A 46 -17.41 16.19 -16.74
N SER A 47 -16.25 16.69 -17.15
CA SER A 47 -16.15 17.94 -17.91
C SER A 47 -16.83 17.84 -19.28
N ALA A 48 -16.70 16.70 -19.94
CA ALA A 48 -17.30 16.45 -21.25
C ALA A 48 -18.83 16.41 -21.23
N GLN A 49 -19.46 16.21 -20.06
CA GLN A 49 -20.92 16.33 -19.93
C GLN A 49 -21.41 17.79 -20.04
N GLN A 50 -20.50 18.77 -19.95
CA GLN A 50 -20.85 20.18 -20.07
C GLN A 50 -20.90 20.60 -21.56
N PRO A 51 -22.04 21.11 -22.06
CA PRO A 51 -22.15 21.52 -23.46
C PRO A 51 -21.15 22.59 -23.88
N SER A 52 -20.69 23.42 -22.93
CA SER A 52 -19.70 24.49 -23.15
C SER A 52 -18.31 23.99 -23.54
N VAL A 53 -17.97 22.74 -23.23
CA VAL A 53 -16.68 22.13 -23.57
C VAL A 53 -16.61 21.74 -25.05
N TRP A 54 -17.77 21.52 -25.67
CA TRP A 54 -17.85 21.13 -27.07
C TRP A 54 -18.00 22.35 -27.98
N HIS A 55 -17.14 22.44 -28.99
CA HIS A 55 -17.28 23.48 -30.00
C HIS A 55 -18.58 23.26 -30.82
N PRO A 56 -19.42 24.28 -31.05
CA PRO A 56 -20.70 24.12 -31.75
C PRO A 56 -20.57 23.49 -33.15
N SER A 57 -19.49 23.79 -33.88
CA SER A 57 -19.25 23.17 -35.19
C SER A 57 -18.93 21.68 -35.10
N LEU A 58 -18.31 21.21 -34.01
CA LEU A 58 -18.02 19.78 -33.82
C LEU A 58 -19.31 19.02 -33.51
N THR A 59 -20.16 19.54 -32.64
CA THR A 59 -21.46 18.91 -32.33
C THR A 59 -22.44 19.01 -33.49
N PHE A 60 -22.34 20.04 -34.34
CA PHE A 60 -23.11 20.13 -35.58
C PHE A 60 -22.66 19.12 -36.64
N MET A 61 -21.35 18.99 -36.88
CA MET A 61 -20.82 18.06 -37.88
C MET A 61 -20.83 16.60 -37.41
N PHE A 62 -20.74 16.37 -36.10
CA PHE A 62 -20.68 15.06 -35.48
C PHE A 62 -21.61 15.01 -34.25
N PRO A 63 -22.93 14.88 -34.45
CA PRO A 63 -23.90 14.94 -33.36
C PRO A 63 -23.71 13.83 -32.31
N ASP A 64 -23.21 12.66 -32.73
CA ASP A 64 -22.97 11.53 -31.83
C ASP A 64 -21.62 11.59 -31.11
N LEU A 65 -20.77 12.59 -31.41
CA LEU A 65 -19.40 12.66 -30.88
C LEU A 65 -19.36 12.69 -29.35
N PRO A 66 -20.18 13.49 -28.63
CA PRO A 66 -20.17 13.49 -27.18
C PRO A 66 -20.51 12.12 -26.58
N ALA A 67 -21.56 11.47 -27.09
CA ALA A 67 -21.97 10.15 -26.61
C ALA A 67 -20.90 9.08 -26.85
N LYS A 68 -20.26 9.07 -28.03
CA LYS A 68 -19.16 8.15 -28.34
C LYS A 68 -17.93 8.41 -27.49
N TYR A 69 -17.64 9.67 -27.18
CA TYR A 69 -16.55 10.05 -26.30
C TYR A 69 -16.80 9.58 -24.86
N GLU A 70 -18.02 9.76 -24.36
CA GLU A 70 -18.44 9.27 -23.04
C GLU A 70 -18.31 7.75 -22.93
N GLU A 71 -18.84 7.00 -23.92
CA GLU A 71 -18.73 5.55 -23.96
C GLU A 71 -17.27 5.07 -23.94
N ALA A 72 -16.42 5.65 -24.80
CA ALA A 72 -15.00 5.32 -24.85
C ALA A 72 -14.28 5.63 -23.52
N ASN A 73 -14.59 6.76 -22.88
CA ASN A 73 -13.99 7.13 -21.61
C ASN A 73 -14.42 6.21 -20.46
N VAL A 74 -15.68 5.76 -20.44
CA VAL A 74 -16.16 4.77 -19.45
C VAL A 74 -15.37 3.47 -19.60
N ASP A 75 -15.19 2.98 -20.82
CA ASP A 75 -14.47 1.74 -21.07
C ASP A 75 -13.00 1.83 -20.64
N ILE A 76 -12.31 2.92 -20.97
CA ILE A 76 -10.93 3.16 -20.54
C ILE A 76 -10.86 3.30 -19.01
N SER A 77 -11.83 3.97 -18.39
CA SER A 77 -11.91 4.11 -16.93
C SER A 77 -12.11 2.77 -16.23
N LYS A 78 -12.98 1.89 -16.75
CA LYS A 78 -13.18 0.53 -16.25
C LYS A 78 -11.90 -0.31 -16.33
N GLN A 79 -11.19 -0.24 -17.46
CA GLN A 79 -9.92 -0.95 -17.63
C GLN A 79 -8.83 -0.43 -16.68
N THR A 80 -8.73 0.90 -16.54
CA THR A 80 -7.75 1.54 -15.66
C THR A 80 -8.05 1.23 -14.19
N LEU A 81 -9.33 1.24 -13.79
CA LEU A 81 -9.77 0.81 -12.47
C LEU A 81 -9.43 -0.65 -12.20
N ALA A 82 -9.69 -1.56 -13.14
CA ALA A 82 -9.36 -2.98 -12.98
C ALA A 82 -7.85 -3.19 -12.75
N LYS A 83 -7.00 -2.47 -13.52
CA LYS A 83 -5.55 -2.46 -13.32
C LYS A 83 -5.17 -1.94 -11.93
N LEU A 84 -5.79 -0.85 -11.48
CA LEU A 84 -5.53 -0.28 -10.15
C LEU A 84 -5.92 -1.25 -9.03
N CYS A 85 -7.10 -1.88 -9.13
CA CYS A 85 -7.57 -2.92 -8.22
C CYS A 85 -6.58 -4.09 -8.14
N GLU A 86 -6.04 -4.53 -9.26
CA GLU A 86 -5.05 -5.61 -9.30
C GLU A 86 -3.77 -5.23 -8.53
N ILE A 87 -3.25 -4.03 -8.74
CA ILE A 87 -2.03 -3.57 -8.06
C ILE A 87 -2.27 -3.44 -6.54
N VAL A 88 -3.37 -2.81 -6.13
CA VAL A 88 -3.74 -2.69 -4.71
C VAL A 88 -4.02 -4.05 -4.06
N GLY A 89 -4.58 -5.00 -4.82
CA GLY A 89 -4.73 -6.39 -4.39
C GLY A 89 -3.38 -7.04 -4.07
N LYS A 90 -2.37 -6.88 -4.94
CA LYS A 90 -1.00 -7.37 -4.70
C LYS A 90 -0.36 -6.73 -3.47
N MET A 91 -0.59 -5.43 -3.25
CA MET A 91 -0.12 -4.70 -2.07
C MET A 91 -0.75 -5.25 -0.78
N SER A 92 -2.06 -5.53 -0.81
CA SER A 92 -2.78 -6.15 0.31
C SER A 92 -2.20 -7.51 0.68
N VAL A 93 -1.85 -8.32 -0.33
CA VAL A 93 -1.19 -9.61 -0.11
C VAL A 93 0.16 -9.46 0.59
N GLN A 94 0.98 -8.45 0.24
CA GLN A 94 2.23 -8.23 0.98
C GLN A 94 2.03 -7.72 2.37
N CYS A 95 1.04 -6.86 2.60
CA CYS A 95 0.72 -6.43 3.95
C CYS A 95 0.36 -7.64 4.82
N ALA A 96 -0.34 -8.64 4.27
CA ALA A 96 -0.62 -9.90 4.95
C ALA A 96 0.66 -10.75 5.17
N ASN A 97 1.58 -10.78 4.22
CA ASN A 97 2.87 -11.47 4.37
C ASN A 97 3.72 -10.84 5.48
N ILE A 98 3.82 -9.51 5.51
CA ILE A 98 4.51 -8.76 6.58
C ILE A 98 3.87 -9.08 7.93
N LYS A 99 2.53 -9.05 8.03
CA LYS A 99 1.79 -9.42 9.24
C LYS A 99 2.14 -10.83 9.73
N ALA A 100 2.20 -11.79 8.82
CA ALA A 100 2.51 -13.18 9.15
C ALA A 100 3.94 -13.32 9.69
N ALA A 101 4.92 -12.69 9.04
CA ALA A 101 6.32 -12.70 9.47
C ALA A 101 6.53 -11.96 10.81
N VAL A 102 5.84 -10.83 11.04
CA VAL A 102 5.83 -10.14 12.34
C VAL A 102 5.27 -11.04 13.44
N LYS A 103 4.18 -11.75 13.17
CA LYS A 103 3.59 -12.70 14.13
C LYS A 103 4.56 -13.85 14.45
N GLU A 104 5.31 -14.32 13.46
CA GLU A 104 6.37 -15.31 13.66
C GLU A 104 7.49 -14.76 14.56
N LEU A 105 7.98 -13.55 14.31
CA LEU A 105 8.98 -12.88 15.16
C LEU A 105 8.49 -12.70 16.61
N SER A 106 7.24 -12.25 16.80
CA SER A 106 6.66 -12.12 18.15
C SER A 106 6.56 -13.46 18.87
N SER A 107 6.21 -14.54 18.15
CA SER A 107 6.16 -15.89 18.73
C SER A 107 7.55 -16.40 19.11
N LEU A 108 8.56 -16.16 18.26
CA LEU A 108 9.95 -16.53 18.55
C LEU A 108 10.50 -15.75 19.76
N SER A 109 10.17 -14.46 19.87
CA SER A 109 10.50 -13.64 21.04
C SER A 109 9.90 -14.23 22.32
N GLN A 110 8.62 -14.63 22.30
CA GLN A 110 7.97 -15.25 23.46
C GLN A 110 8.63 -16.57 23.85
N GLN A 111 8.93 -17.44 22.87
CA GLN A 111 9.61 -18.72 23.11
C GLN A 111 11.01 -18.54 23.72
N ALA A 112 11.74 -17.51 23.29
CA ALA A 112 13.03 -17.14 23.85
C ALA A 112 12.89 -16.60 25.29
N GLU A 113 11.78 -15.92 25.63
CA GLU A 113 11.49 -15.50 27.01
C GLU A 113 11.27 -16.69 27.94
N ASP A 114 10.42 -17.62 27.51
CA ASP A 114 10.05 -18.80 28.29
C ASP A 114 11.27 -19.73 28.51
N SER A 115 12.28 -19.62 27.64
CA SER A 115 13.53 -20.38 27.68
C SER A 115 14.63 -19.75 28.55
N ARG A 116 14.37 -18.60 29.20
CA ARG A 116 15.32 -17.84 30.06
C ARG A 116 15.94 -18.63 31.24
N GLY A 117 15.43 -19.83 31.53
CA GLY A 117 16.03 -20.76 32.49
C GLY A 117 17.21 -21.59 31.94
N SER A 118 17.47 -21.55 30.63
CA SER A 118 18.59 -22.24 29.99
C SER A 118 19.68 -21.25 29.56
N ALA A 119 20.94 -21.69 29.53
CA ALA A 119 22.14 -20.87 29.34
C ALA A 119 22.30 -20.23 27.93
N GLU A 120 21.21 -19.99 27.21
CA GLU A 120 21.22 -19.27 25.95
C GLU A 120 21.40 -17.75 26.18
N PRO A 121 21.99 -17.03 25.20
CA PRO A 121 22.44 -15.68 25.41
C PRO A 121 21.25 -14.74 25.57
N LYS A 122 21.13 -14.10 26.75
CA LYS A 122 20.15 -13.05 27.05
C LYS A 122 20.09 -11.97 25.96
N LEU A 123 21.21 -11.70 25.28
CA LEU A 123 21.33 -10.76 24.16
C LEU A 123 20.39 -11.10 23.00
N LEU A 124 20.32 -12.38 22.60
CA LEU A 124 19.51 -12.85 21.48
C LEU A 124 18.01 -12.60 21.71
N TYR A 125 17.53 -12.76 22.95
CA TYR A 125 16.16 -12.41 23.34
C TYR A 125 15.88 -10.90 23.27
N PHE A 126 16.76 -10.06 23.83
CA PHE A 126 16.54 -8.60 23.83
C PHE A 126 16.51 -8.04 22.41
N THR A 127 17.42 -8.51 21.57
CA THR A 127 17.48 -8.15 20.15
C THR A 127 16.22 -8.60 19.42
N LEU A 128 15.79 -9.87 19.56
CA LEU A 128 14.56 -10.37 18.92
C LEU A 128 13.31 -9.62 19.35
N LYS A 129 13.21 -9.26 20.63
CA LYS A 129 12.09 -8.48 21.16
C LYS A 129 12.02 -7.10 20.52
N GLN A 130 13.16 -6.40 20.45
CA GLN A 130 13.24 -5.10 19.77
C GLN A 130 12.85 -5.21 18.29
N TYR A 131 13.37 -6.21 17.57
CA TYR A 131 12.99 -6.44 16.17
C TYR A 131 11.49 -6.74 16.01
N ALA A 132 10.90 -7.55 16.90
CA ALA A 132 9.48 -7.85 16.86
C ALA A 132 8.62 -6.60 17.10
N GLU A 133 8.99 -5.75 18.06
CA GLU A 133 8.30 -4.48 18.37
C GLU A 133 8.41 -3.50 17.19
N LEU A 134 9.61 -3.34 16.62
CA LEU A 134 9.85 -2.51 15.45
C LEU A 134 9.04 -2.97 14.24
N ALA A 135 9.11 -4.25 13.93
CA ALA A 135 8.40 -4.83 12.80
C ALA A 135 6.88 -4.75 12.98
N HIS A 136 6.38 -4.81 14.24
CA HIS A 136 4.98 -4.59 14.55
C HIS A 136 4.54 -3.14 14.28
N GLY A 137 5.34 -2.16 14.71
CA GLY A 137 5.10 -0.74 14.43
C GLY A 137 5.07 -0.46 12.92
N ALA A 138 6.05 -0.98 12.18
CA ALA A 138 6.12 -0.87 10.73
C ALA A 138 4.89 -1.50 10.03
N TYR A 139 4.51 -2.71 10.43
CA TYR A 139 3.33 -3.38 9.90
C TYR A 139 2.06 -2.53 10.05
N LYS A 140 1.88 -1.85 11.19
CA LYS A 140 0.71 -0.98 11.41
C LYS A 140 0.62 0.17 10.41
N LEU A 141 1.76 0.73 10.00
CA LEU A 141 1.81 1.75 8.95
C LEU A 141 1.37 1.18 7.60
N TYR A 142 1.87 0.00 7.22
CA TYR A 142 1.44 -0.68 5.99
C TYR A 142 -0.04 -1.05 5.98
N GLU A 143 -0.57 -1.51 7.11
CA GLU A 143 -1.98 -1.84 7.28
C GLU A 143 -2.85 -0.60 7.05
N SER A 144 -2.50 0.51 7.71
CA SER A 144 -3.21 1.79 7.56
C SER A 144 -3.15 2.31 6.11
N ALA A 145 -1.96 2.35 5.52
CA ALA A 145 -1.76 2.82 4.15
C ALA A 145 -2.52 1.95 3.14
N THR A 146 -2.49 0.63 3.32
CA THR A 146 -3.23 -0.31 2.46
C THR A 146 -4.74 -0.11 2.60
N ALA A 147 -5.25 0.04 3.82
CA ALA A 147 -6.68 0.28 4.07
C ALA A 147 -7.17 1.56 3.40
N MET A 148 -6.44 2.68 3.56
CA MET A 148 -6.77 3.96 2.92
C MET A 148 -6.78 3.85 1.39
N ARG A 149 -5.82 3.12 0.81
CA ARG A 149 -5.76 2.90 -0.64
C ARG A 149 -6.91 2.03 -1.15
N VAL A 150 -7.28 1.00 -0.40
CA VAL A 150 -8.44 0.15 -0.73
C VAL A 150 -9.74 0.95 -0.68
N GLU A 151 -9.93 1.78 0.35
CA GLU A 151 -11.09 2.67 0.47
C GLU A 151 -11.14 3.65 -0.71
N TYR A 152 -10.03 4.30 -1.05
CA TYR A 152 -10.01 5.24 -2.16
C TYR A 152 -10.26 4.57 -3.52
N VAL A 153 -9.71 3.38 -3.76
CA VAL A 153 -10.01 2.62 -4.98
C VAL A 153 -11.49 2.21 -5.03
N SER A 154 -12.11 1.91 -3.89
CA SER A 154 -13.55 1.66 -3.80
C SER A 154 -14.36 2.91 -4.16
N ASP A 155 -13.96 4.09 -3.67
CA ASP A 155 -14.58 5.38 -4.05
C ASP A 155 -14.50 5.59 -5.56
N LEU A 156 -13.31 5.46 -6.16
CA LEU A 156 -13.12 5.59 -7.60
C LEU A 156 -13.97 4.59 -8.37
N GLY A 157 -14.10 3.36 -7.87
CA GLY A 157 -14.99 2.35 -8.45
C GLY A 157 -16.46 2.73 -8.40
N ALA A 158 -16.92 3.37 -7.31
CA ALA A 158 -18.28 3.89 -7.23
C ALA A 158 -18.52 5.02 -8.24
N ILE A 159 -17.54 5.90 -8.43
CA ILE A 159 -17.61 7.00 -9.41
C ILE A 159 -17.68 6.45 -10.84
N VAL A 160 -16.81 5.50 -11.20
CA VAL A 160 -16.82 4.88 -12.54
C VAL A 160 -18.14 4.18 -12.83
N ARG A 161 -18.73 3.47 -11.84
CA ARG A 161 -20.06 2.87 -12.00
C ARG A 161 -21.15 3.93 -12.18
N GLY A 162 -21.09 5.03 -11.43
CA GLY A 162 -22.03 6.14 -11.59
C GLY A 162 -21.94 6.78 -12.98
N LEU A 163 -20.72 7.02 -13.46
CA LEU A 163 -20.45 7.53 -14.81
C LEU A 163 -20.88 6.57 -15.93
N ALA A 164 -20.90 5.27 -15.66
CA ALA A 164 -21.45 4.25 -16.56
C ALA A 164 -22.99 4.13 -16.51
N GLY A 165 -23.67 4.90 -15.66
CA GLY A 165 -25.12 4.80 -15.45
C GLY A 165 -25.55 3.61 -14.60
N GLU A 166 -24.61 2.91 -13.96
CA GLU A 166 -24.88 1.73 -13.12
C GLU A 166 -25.23 2.11 -11.67
N SER A 167 -24.99 3.37 -11.26
CA SER A 167 -25.31 3.91 -9.93
C SER A 167 -25.83 5.33 -10.04
N ALA A 168 -26.87 5.67 -9.27
CA ALA A 168 -27.40 7.04 -9.18
C ALA A 168 -26.70 7.89 -8.11
N THR A 169 -25.85 7.27 -7.28
CA THR A 169 -25.16 7.94 -6.18
C THR A 169 -23.67 7.99 -6.42
N PHE A 170 -23.11 9.20 -6.26
CA PHE A 170 -21.68 9.45 -6.23
C PHE A 170 -21.22 9.65 -4.78
N PRO A 171 -20.00 9.22 -4.43
CA PRO A 171 -19.41 9.59 -3.15
C PRO A 171 -19.28 11.12 -3.03
N PRO A 172 -19.21 11.66 -1.80
CA PRO A 172 -18.90 13.07 -1.60
C PRO A 172 -17.57 13.40 -2.27
N ASP A 173 -17.47 14.60 -2.83
CA ASP A 173 -16.27 15.12 -3.50
C ASP A 173 -15.84 14.34 -4.77
N ALA A 174 -16.72 13.54 -5.38
CA ALA A 174 -16.43 12.69 -6.54
C ALA A 174 -15.82 13.38 -7.77
N PHE A 175 -16.02 14.69 -7.90
CA PHE A 175 -15.53 15.51 -9.02
C PHE A 175 -14.72 16.72 -8.54
N ASP A 176 -14.33 16.74 -7.26
CA ASP A 176 -13.49 17.78 -6.70
C ASP A 176 -12.02 17.43 -6.96
N SER A 177 -11.39 18.17 -7.89
CA SER A 177 -10.00 17.97 -8.28
C SER A 177 -9.03 18.13 -7.11
N ASP A 178 -9.29 19.08 -6.21
CA ASP A 178 -8.38 19.41 -5.11
C ASP A 178 -8.43 18.30 -4.06
N LYS A 179 -9.62 17.74 -3.81
CA LYS A 179 -9.78 16.58 -2.92
C LYS A 179 -9.09 15.35 -3.47
N HIS A 180 -9.20 15.08 -4.76
CA HIS A 180 -8.47 13.99 -5.39
C HIS A 180 -6.96 14.20 -5.36
N PHE A 181 -6.49 15.42 -5.61
CA PHE A 181 -5.08 15.77 -5.48
C PHE A 181 -4.57 15.51 -4.06
N VAL A 182 -5.30 15.94 -3.03
CA VAL A 182 -4.94 15.65 -1.63
C VAL A 182 -4.91 14.15 -1.33
N LYS A 183 -5.89 13.37 -1.83
CA LYS A 183 -5.89 11.91 -1.66
C LYS A 183 -4.68 11.25 -2.34
N LEU A 184 -4.29 11.70 -3.54
CA LEU A 184 -3.10 11.22 -4.25
C LEU A 184 -1.80 11.65 -3.57
N LEU A 185 -1.73 12.88 -3.04
CA LEU A 185 -0.58 13.34 -2.26
C LEU A 185 -0.43 12.55 -0.97
N ASN A 186 -1.54 12.25 -0.29
CA ASN A 186 -1.55 11.35 0.87
C ASN A 186 -1.13 9.93 0.48
N TRP A 187 -1.49 9.45 -0.72
CA TRP A 187 -1.02 8.17 -1.22
C TRP A 187 0.48 8.15 -1.40
N GLU A 188 1.05 9.18 -2.05
CA GLU A 188 2.48 9.34 -2.30
C GLU A 188 3.28 9.47 -1.01
N SER A 189 2.79 10.30 -0.08
CA SER A 189 3.44 10.58 1.20
C SER A 189 3.17 9.54 2.28
N SER A 190 2.21 8.62 2.09
CA SER A 190 1.97 7.54 3.03
C SER A 190 3.20 6.64 3.10
N PRO A 191 3.89 6.61 4.25
CA PRO A 191 5.16 5.94 4.34
C PRO A 191 4.97 4.44 4.11
N GLY A 192 5.59 3.93 3.04
CA GLY A 192 6.29 2.67 3.23
C GLY A 192 7.60 2.99 3.97
N LEU A 193 8.17 2.02 4.70
CA LEU A 193 9.34 2.12 5.59
C LEU A 193 10.59 2.91 5.10
N LYS A 194 10.65 3.41 3.86
CA LYS A 194 11.70 4.33 3.40
C LYS A 194 11.89 5.55 4.30
N ASP A 195 10.80 6.11 4.84
CA ASP A 195 10.85 7.23 5.80
C ASP A 195 10.61 6.79 7.24
N GLY A 196 10.24 5.52 7.44
CA GLY A 196 10.15 4.86 8.73
C GLY A 196 11.54 4.53 9.28
N ARG A 197 12.41 5.54 9.42
CA ARG A 197 13.44 5.47 10.47
C ARG A 197 12.66 5.30 11.77
N LEU A 198 12.59 4.07 12.26
CA LEU A 198 12.02 3.81 13.56
C LEU A 198 12.98 4.42 14.57
N GLU A 199 12.75 5.70 14.88
CA GLU A 199 13.37 6.39 16.00
C GLU A 199 12.85 5.72 17.28
N ILE A 200 13.53 4.65 17.69
CA ILE A 200 13.49 4.23 19.08
C ILE A 200 14.29 5.30 19.84
N SER A 201 13.60 6.06 20.68
CA SER A 201 14.14 6.89 21.77
C SER A 201 15.68 6.99 21.80
N ASP A 202 16.16 8.18 21.45
CA ASP A 202 17.55 8.68 21.48
C ASP A 202 18.57 8.04 20.53
N HIS A 203 18.29 6.94 19.82
CA HIS A 203 19.21 6.38 18.82
C HIS A 203 18.51 6.04 17.48
N PRO A 204 18.92 6.63 16.35
CA PRO A 204 18.42 6.25 15.03
C PRO A 204 19.05 4.91 14.63
N ILE A 205 18.50 3.80 15.13
CA ILE A 205 18.97 2.48 14.74
C ILE A 205 18.31 2.13 13.41
N ILE A 206 19.03 2.36 12.31
CA ILE A 206 18.72 1.77 11.02
C ILE A 206 19.16 0.31 11.14
N LEU A 207 18.26 -0.59 11.55
CA LEU A 207 18.55 -2.02 11.57
C LEU A 207 18.39 -2.56 10.14
N THR A 208 19.48 -2.57 9.40
CA THR A 208 19.57 -3.29 8.13
C THR A 208 19.70 -4.80 8.39
N LEU A 209 19.40 -5.64 7.39
CA LEU A 209 19.74 -7.07 7.43
C LEU A 209 21.24 -7.31 7.70
N GLN A 210 22.08 -6.34 7.32
CA GLN A 210 23.52 -6.36 7.54
C GLN A 210 23.86 -6.24 9.02
N ASP A 211 23.14 -5.41 9.79
CA ASP A 211 23.32 -5.31 11.24
C ASP A 211 22.95 -6.61 11.97
N PHE A 212 21.93 -7.32 11.47
CA PHE A 212 21.54 -8.63 12.01
C PHE A 212 22.57 -9.72 11.67
N ASP A 213 23.07 -9.74 10.44
CA ASP A 213 24.14 -10.65 10.00
C ASP A 213 25.46 -10.41 10.74
N GLU A 214 25.82 -9.15 11.00
CA GLU A 214 27.00 -8.78 11.79
C GLU A 214 26.85 -9.21 13.26
N LEU A 215 25.63 -9.11 13.82
CA LEU A 215 25.35 -9.56 15.19
C LEU A 215 25.49 -11.09 15.33
N ILE A 216 24.95 -11.86 14.38
CA ILE A 216 25.08 -13.33 14.35
C ILE A 216 26.54 -13.77 14.18
N ARG A 217 27.36 -13.01 13.45
CA ARG A 217 28.78 -13.34 13.22
C ARG A 217 29.70 -12.94 14.38
N SER A 218 29.22 -12.13 15.30
CA SER A 218 29.98 -11.69 16.48
C SER A 218 29.83 -12.63 17.70
N GLU A 219 29.01 -13.67 17.58
CA GLU A 219 28.96 -14.86 18.45
C GLU A 219 29.87 -15.99 17.92
#